data_AF-A0A223V376-F1
#
_entry.id   AF-A0A223V376-F1
#
_cell.length_a   1.000
_cell.length_b   1.000
_cell.length_c   1.000
_cell.angle_alpha   90.00
_cell.angle_beta   90.00
_cell.angle_gamma   90.00
#
_symmetry.space_group_name_H-M   'P 1'
#
loop_
_entity.id
_entity.type
_entity.pdbx_description
1 polymer ?
#
loop_
_entity_poly.entity_id
_entity_poly.type
_entity_poly.pdbx_seq_one_letter_code
_entity_poly.pdbx_strand_id
1 'polypeptide(L)'
;MFITKDINAATIAYFKKSVLRKLLMSFSFEPQSKNEIITDLFKSINHYGFDLPNEHELDLFGMLWQFKNNLEENELTALYFWGLNQKYMYYFENFLGESDSYPEKKFDKEFGRSLAYKVYNPNASGLEEDTIEELKVLLCNFASEFDLSVIDEFTSEEIVEVIDIYCSSSNNFVPVL
;
A
#
# COMPACT_ATOMS: atom_id res chain seq x y z
N MET A 1 -8.70 -11.57 19.38
CA MET A 1 -8.39 -10.13 19.41
C MET A 1 -9.24 -9.49 18.33
N PHE A 2 -10.16 -8.59 18.67
CA PHE A 2 -10.86 -7.78 17.67
C PHE A 2 -9.97 -6.57 17.41
N ILE A 3 -9.60 -6.32 16.16
CA ILE A 3 -8.93 -5.09 15.78
C ILE A 3 -9.94 -3.97 16.06
N THR A 4 -9.65 -3.14 17.06
CA THR A 4 -10.51 -1.98 17.35
C THR A 4 -10.25 -0.91 16.30
N LYS A 5 -11.25 -0.06 16.06
CA LYS A 5 -11.13 1.11 15.18
C LYS A 5 -9.92 1.97 15.54
N ASP A 6 -9.64 2.15 16.82
CA ASP A 6 -8.52 2.97 17.30
C ASP A 6 -7.17 2.32 17.01
N ILE A 7 -7.04 1.01 17.22
CA ILE A 7 -5.81 0.27 16.88
C ILE A 7 -5.59 0.30 15.37
N ASN A 8 -6.64 0.09 14.58
CA ASN A 8 -6.54 0.19 13.12
C ASN A 8 -6.07 1.58 12.70
N ALA A 9 -6.73 2.63 13.18
CA ALA A 9 -6.39 4.02 12.85
C ALA A 9 -4.94 4.38 13.22
N ALA A 10 -4.49 3.98 14.42
CA ALA A 10 -3.10 4.19 14.86
C ALA A 10 -2.09 3.44 13.98
N THR A 11 -2.41 2.20 13.61
CA THR A 11 -1.56 1.36 12.76
C THR A 11 -1.46 1.93 11.34
N ILE A 12 -2.57 2.42 10.78
CA ILE A 12 -2.59 3.08 9.47
C ILE A 12 -1.84 4.41 9.49
N ALA A 13 -1.97 5.19 10.57
CA ALA A 13 -1.19 6.41 10.73
C ALA A 13 0.31 6.10 10.78
N TYR A 14 0.70 5.02 11.45
CA TYR A 14 2.09 4.54 11.47
C TYR A 14 2.56 4.06 10.08
N PHE A 15 1.73 3.28 9.36
CA PHE A 15 2.01 2.90 7.97
C PHE A 15 2.29 4.14 7.09
N LYS A 16 1.39 5.12 7.09
CA LYS A 16 1.54 6.35 6.29
C LYS A 16 2.81 7.11 6.64
N LYS A 17 3.09 7.29 7.93
CA LYS A 17 4.22 8.08 8.40
C LYS A 17 5.58 7.42 8.15
N SER A 18 5.66 6.10 8.29
CA SER A 18 6.94 5.39 8.29
C SER A 18 7.10 4.50 7.05
N VAL A 19 6.18 3.57 6.84
CA VAL A 19 6.31 2.52 5.81
C VAL A 19 6.10 3.10 4.41
N LEU A 20 5.01 3.84 4.21
CA LEU A 20 4.69 4.46 2.92
C LEU A 20 5.79 5.45 2.50
N ARG A 21 6.26 6.29 3.43
CA ARG A 21 7.37 7.21 3.15
C ARG A 21 8.62 6.46 2.69
N LYS A 22 9.01 5.39 3.40
CA LYS A 22 10.17 4.57 3.00
C LYS A 22 10.00 4.02 1.59
N LEU A 23 8.82 3.49 1.27
CA LEU A 23 8.50 2.96 -0.05
C LEU A 23 8.64 4.04 -1.13
N LEU A 24 7.91 5.15 -0.99
CA LEU A 24 7.88 6.21 -1.99
C LEU A 24 9.26 6.84 -2.20
N MET A 25 10.04 7.05 -1.12
CA MET A 25 11.40 7.55 -1.24
C MET A 25 12.31 6.56 -2.00
N SER A 26 12.23 5.27 -1.68
CA SER A 26 13.03 4.23 -2.36
C SER A 26 12.61 4.00 -3.81
N PHE A 27 11.35 4.27 -4.11
CA PHE A 27 10.80 4.18 -5.45
C PHE A 27 11.24 5.35 -6.31
N SER A 28 11.11 6.57 -5.79
CA SER A 28 11.34 7.79 -6.57
C SER A 28 12.81 8.08 -6.81
N PHE A 29 13.70 7.78 -5.86
CA PHE A 29 15.09 8.24 -5.89
C PHE A 29 16.13 7.12 -5.81
N GLU A 30 17.22 7.28 -6.56
CA GLU A 30 18.36 6.38 -6.50
C GLU A 30 19.00 6.40 -5.10
N PRO A 31 19.47 5.26 -4.59
CA PRO A 31 20.17 5.19 -3.32
C PRO A 31 21.34 6.17 -3.28
N GLN A 32 21.52 6.87 -2.15
CA GLN A 32 22.64 7.79 -1.90
C GLN A 32 22.65 9.08 -2.74
N SER A 33 21.67 9.27 -3.63
CA SER A 33 21.56 10.46 -4.49
C SER A 33 21.12 11.74 -3.75
N LYS A 34 20.82 11.67 -2.44
CA LYS A 34 20.20 12.77 -1.68
C LYS A 34 18.94 13.33 -2.35
N ASN A 35 18.18 12.49 -3.06
CA ASN A 35 16.97 12.84 -3.80
C ASN A 35 17.23 13.68 -5.08
N GLU A 36 18.46 13.68 -5.58
CA GLU A 36 18.80 14.41 -6.81
C GLU A 36 18.57 13.58 -8.08
N ILE A 37 18.58 12.24 -7.96
CA ILE A 37 18.49 11.35 -9.12
C ILE A 37 17.21 10.50 -9.01
N ILE A 38 16.32 10.71 -9.98
CA ILE A 38 15.06 9.98 -10.13
C ILE A 38 15.35 8.59 -10.73
N THR A 39 14.77 7.54 -10.13
CA THR A 39 14.99 6.15 -10.61
C THR A 39 14.42 5.93 -12.01
N ASP A 40 15.02 4.99 -12.75
CA ASP A 40 14.51 4.61 -14.07
C ASP A 40 13.19 3.82 -13.98
N LEU A 41 12.97 3.09 -12.89
CA LEU A 41 11.70 2.39 -12.64
C LEU A 41 10.55 3.39 -12.48
N PHE A 42 10.76 4.47 -11.73
CA PHE A 42 9.74 5.50 -11.55
C PHE A 42 9.41 6.22 -12.86
N LYS A 43 10.42 6.59 -13.65
CA LYS A 43 10.22 7.14 -15.01
C LYS A 43 9.44 6.18 -15.91
N SER A 44 9.77 4.89 -15.86
CA SER A 44 9.10 3.87 -16.67
C SER A 44 7.62 3.75 -16.29
N ILE A 45 7.30 3.72 -15.00
CA ILE A 45 5.91 3.65 -14.53
C ILE A 45 5.16 4.95 -14.84
N ASN A 46 5.79 6.11 -14.72
CA ASN A 46 5.17 7.37 -15.13
C ASN A 46 4.82 7.38 -16.62
N HIS A 47 5.70 6.84 -17.47
CA HIS A 47 5.48 6.78 -18.92
C HIS A 47 4.40 5.78 -19.34
N TYR A 48 4.42 4.56 -18.78
CA TYR A 48 3.54 3.48 -19.19
C TYR A 48 2.24 3.38 -18.37
N GLY A 49 2.20 3.98 -17.17
CA GLY A 49 1.07 3.84 -16.25
C GLY A 49 0.82 2.38 -15.90
N PHE A 50 -0.44 1.94 -15.98
CA PHE A 50 -0.83 0.55 -15.73
C PHE A 50 -0.50 -0.41 -16.88
N ASP A 51 -0.18 0.10 -18.06
CA ASP A 51 0.14 -0.68 -19.27
C ASP A 51 1.66 -0.98 -19.35
N LEU A 52 2.27 -1.31 -18.21
CA LEU A 52 3.69 -1.63 -18.10
C LEU A 52 4.08 -2.83 -18.97
N PRO A 53 5.16 -2.73 -19.75
CA PRO A 53 5.79 -3.91 -20.34
C PRO A 53 6.19 -4.92 -19.26
N ASN A 54 6.05 -6.21 -19.56
CA ASN A 54 6.29 -7.30 -18.61
C ASN A 54 7.65 -7.21 -17.88
N GLU A 55 8.70 -6.74 -18.54
CA GLU A 55 10.03 -6.59 -17.93
C GLU A 55 10.00 -5.55 -16.79
N HIS A 56 9.41 -4.38 -17.03
CA HIS A 56 9.27 -3.34 -16.02
C HIS A 56 8.25 -3.70 -14.93
N GLU A 57 7.24 -4.49 -15.27
CA GLU A 57 6.32 -5.06 -14.28
C GLU A 57 7.04 -6.04 -13.34
N LEU A 58 7.93 -6.90 -13.86
CA LEU A 58 8.77 -7.78 -13.05
C LEU A 58 9.73 -7.00 -12.14
N ASP A 59 10.33 -5.92 -12.64
CA ASP A 59 11.19 -5.05 -11.84
C ASP A 59 10.41 -4.38 -10.71
N LEU A 60 9.19 -3.91 -10.98
CA LEU A 60 8.30 -3.33 -9.97
C LEU A 60 7.94 -4.34 -8.89
N PHE A 61 7.50 -5.54 -9.27
CA PHE A 61 7.22 -6.59 -8.29
C PHE A 61 8.48 -6.99 -7.51
N GLY A 62 9.61 -7.14 -8.19
CA GLY A 62 10.89 -7.44 -7.56
C GLY A 62 11.25 -6.42 -6.48
N MET A 63 11.09 -5.12 -6.79
CA MET A 63 11.28 -4.03 -5.84
C MET A 63 10.30 -4.15 -4.66
N LEU A 64 9.01 -4.35 -4.90
CA LEU A 64 7.99 -4.45 -3.85
C LEU A 64 8.23 -5.63 -2.90
N TRP A 65 8.59 -6.80 -3.45
CA TRP A 65 8.95 -7.97 -2.66
C TRP A 65 10.22 -7.74 -1.83
N GLN A 66 11.24 -7.12 -2.43
CA GLN A 66 12.46 -6.77 -1.72
C GLN A 66 12.18 -5.75 -0.61
N PHE A 67 11.37 -4.72 -0.88
CA PHE A 67 10.93 -3.74 0.10
C PHE A 67 10.26 -4.42 1.30
N LYS A 68 9.23 -5.24 1.05
CA LYS A 68 8.50 -5.98 2.10
C LYS A 68 9.45 -6.85 2.93
N ASN A 69 10.35 -7.57 2.30
CA ASN A 69 11.27 -8.50 2.99
C ASN A 69 12.33 -7.77 3.85
N ASN A 70 12.53 -6.47 3.63
CA ASN A 70 13.44 -5.63 4.41
C ASN A 70 12.75 -4.83 5.51
N LEU A 71 11.42 -4.94 5.66
CA LEU A 71 10.67 -4.25 6.72
C LEU A 71 10.91 -4.91 8.09
N GLU A 72 10.93 -4.07 9.12
CA GLU A 72 10.87 -4.53 10.50
C GLU A 72 9.48 -5.16 10.80
N GLU A 73 9.37 -5.99 11.83
CA GLU A 73 8.13 -6.74 12.13
C GLU A 73 6.91 -5.83 12.36
N ASN A 74 7.10 -4.70 13.04
CA ASN A 74 6.08 -3.67 13.26
C ASN A 74 5.67 -2.96 11.95
N GLU A 75 6.63 -2.70 11.06
CA GLU A 75 6.39 -2.10 9.75
C GLU A 75 5.64 -3.07 8.83
N LEU A 76 6.06 -4.34 8.82
CA LEU A 76 5.40 -5.40 8.09
C LEU A 76 3.96 -5.62 8.58
N THR A 77 3.75 -5.60 9.90
CA THR A 77 2.40 -5.64 10.48
C THR A 77 1.57 -4.46 9.99
N ALA A 78 2.12 -3.25 10.03
CA ALA A 78 1.40 -2.06 9.58
C ALA A 78 1.06 -2.10 8.07
N LEU A 79 1.95 -2.65 7.26
CA LEU A 79 1.73 -2.90 5.84
C LEU A 79 0.53 -3.84 5.62
N TYR A 80 0.44 -4.95 6.35
CA TYR A 80 -0.70 -5.86 6.20
C TYR A 80 -2.02 -5.30 6.71
N PHE A 81 -2.01 -4.49 7.77
CA PHE A 81 -3.20 -3.74 8.17
C PHE A 81 -3.66 -2.77 7.07
N TRP A 82 -2.72 -2.10 6.40
CA TRP A 82 -3.03 -1.24 5.28
C TRP A 82 -3.62 -2.02 4.10
N GLY A 83 -2.99 -3.12 3.68
CA GLY A 83 -3.50 -3.97 2.59
C GLY A 83 -4.89 -4.53 2.90
N LEU A 84 -5.12 -4.95 4.15
CA LEU A 84 -6.44 -5.41 4.61
C LEU A 84 -7.49 -4.30 4.49
N ASN A 85 -7.15 -3.06 4.85
CA ASN A 85 -8.09 -1.94 4.72
C ASN A 85 -8.42 -1.61 3.27
N GLN A 86 -7.47 -1.72 2.34
CA GLN A 86 -7.76 -1.54 0.90
C GLN A 86 -8.74 -2.61 0.40
N LYS A 87 -8.57 -3.86 0.84
CA LYS A 87 -9.42 -5.00 0.44
C LYS A 87 -10.63 -5.23 1.35
N TYR A 88 -10.90 -4.35 2.32
CA TYR A 88 -11.91 -4.61 3.35
C TYR A 88 -13.29 -4.90 2.75
N MET A 89 -13.75 -4.06 1.82
CA MET A 89 -15.06 -4.23 1.18
C MET A 89 -15.13 -5.50 0.35
N TYR A 90 -14.07 -5.81 -0.39
CA TYR A 90 -13.97 -7.07 -1.13
C TYR A 90 -14.10 -8.29 -0.21
N TYR A 91 -13.40 -8.29 0.93
CA TYR A 91 -13.52 -9.37 1.91
C TYR A 91 -14.89 -9.42 2.59
N PHE A 92 -15.49 -8.26 2.85
CA PHE A 92 -16.82 -8.16 3.43
C PHE A 92 -17.88 -8.76 2.50
N GLU A 93 -17.87 -8.38 1.23
CA GLU A 93 -18.82 -8.87 0.22
C GLU A 93 -18.68 -10.38 -0.01
N ASN A 94 -17.45 -10.88 -0.14
CA ASN A 94 -17.20 -12.32 -0.27
C ASN A 94 -17.69 -13.09 0.96
N PHE A 95 -17.40 -12.58 2.15
CA PHE A 95 -17.82 -13.23 3.39
C PHE A 95 -19.35 -13.20 3.55
N LEU A 96 -20.00 -12.11 3.13
CA LEU A 96 -21.46 -11.99 3.11
C LEU A 96 -22.08 -13.11 2.27
N GLY A 97 -21.63 -13.28 1.03
CA GLY A 97 -22.14 -14.33 0.13
C GLY A 97 -21.95 -15.77 0.66
N GLU A 98 -20.93 -16.02 1.49
CA GLU A 98 -20.70 -17.31 2.14
C GLU A 98 -21.54 -17.52 3.41
N SER A 99 -22.09 -16.46 3.99
CA SER A 99 -22.67 -16.46 5.34
C SER A 99 -24.06 -15.82 5.44
N ASP A 100 -24.80 -15.72 4.33
CA ASP A 100 -26.15 -15.13 4.21
C ASP A 100 -27.20 -15.60 5.26
N SER A 101 -26.97 -16.74 5.92
CA SER A 101 -27.86 -17.30 6.94
C SER A 101 -27.48 -16.95 8.39
N TYR A 102 -26.39 -16.20 8.62
CA TYR A 102 -25.93 -15.89 9.97
C TYR A 102 -26.78 -14.80 10.62
N PRO A 103 -27.16 -14.95 11.90
CA PRO A 103 -27.63 -13.82 12.68
C PRO A 103 -26.48 -12.81 12.85
N GLU A 104 -26.79 -11.52 12.78
CA GLU A 104 -25.84 -10.38 12.79
C GLU A 104 -24.69 -10.53 13.80
N LYS A 105 -24.99 -10.81 15.08
CA LYS A 105 -23.95 -10.98 16.12
C LYS A 105 -22.95 -12.10 15.83
N LYS A 106 -23.39 -13.17 15.15
CA LYS A 106 -22.52 -14.28 14.74
C LYS A 106 -21.72 -13.87 13.52
N PHE A 107 -22.34 -13.16 12.58
CA PHE A 107 -21.67 -12.59 11.42
C PHE A 107 -20.49 -11.71 11.85
N ASP A 108 -20.72 -10.68 12.66
CA ASP A 108 -19.66 -9.74 13.08
C ASP A 108 -18.48 -10.45 13.76
N LYS A 109 -18.81 -11.43 14.60
CA LYS A 109 -17.81 -12.22 15.32
C LYS A 109 -16.95 -13.05 14.38
N GLU A 110 -17.56 -13.77 13.43
CA GLU A 110 -16.83 -14.65 12.52
C GLU A 110 -16.10 -13.85 11.43
N PHE A 111 -16.68 -12.76 10.95
CA PHE A 111 -16.01 -11.85 10.03
C PHE A 111 -14.78 -11.21 10.68
N GLY A 112 -14.92 -10.68 11.90
CA GLY A 112 -13.78 -10.15 12.65
C GLY A 112 -12.67 -11.18 12.90
N ARG A 113 -13.03 -12.46 13.09
CA ARG A 113 -12.06 -13.57 13.18
C ARG A 113 -11.38 -13.85 11.85
N SER A 114 -12.11 -13.82 10.75
CA SER A 114 -11.57 -13.98 9.39
C SER A 114 -10.54 -12.90 9.07
N LEU A 115 -10.88 -11.62 9.36
CA LEU A 115 -9.94 -10.51 9.20
C LEU A 115 -8.69 -10.65 10.07
N ALA A 116 -8.86 -11.04 11.35
CA ALA A 116 -7.72 -11.30 12.22
C ALA A 116 -6.84 -12.44 11.68
N TYR A 117 -7.44 -13.53 11.20
CA TYR A 117 -6.71 -14.64 10.59
C TYR A 117 -5.86 -14.18 9.40
N LYS A 118 -6.39 -13.28 8.55
CA LYS A 118 -5.64 -12.71 7.43
C LYS A 118 -4.36 -12.01 7.87
N VAL A 119 -4.44 -11.15 8.88
CA VAL A 119 -3.27 -10.42 9.42
C VAL A 119 -2.27 -11.36 10.07
N TYR A 120 -2.73 -12.37 10.82
CA TYR A 120 -1.82 -13.32 11.48
C TYR A 120 -1.18 -14.32 10.52
N ASN A 121 -1.81 -14.61 9.38
CA ASN A 121 -1.33 -15.57 8.39
C ASN A 121 -1.46 -14.99 6.97
N PRO A 122 -0.70 -13.93 6.64
CA PRO A 122 -0.90 -13.16 5.41
C PRO A 122 -0.72 -14.00 4.15
N ASN A 123 0.27 -14.90 4.12
CA ASN A 123 0.54 -15.75 2.96
C ASN A 123 -0.55 -16.80 2.77
N ALA A 124 -0.91 -17.53 3.82
CA ALA A 124 -1.93 -18.59 3.73
C ALA A 124 -3.35 -18.07 3.44
N SER A 125 -3.59 -16.78 3.72
CA SER A 125 -4.90 -16.15 3.58
C SER A 125 -5.05 -15.29 2.31
N GLY A 126 -4.01 -15.23 1.47
CA GLY A 126 -3.93 -14.40 0.27
C GLY A 126 -3.68 -12.91 0.51
N LEU A 127 -3.60 -12.45 1.77
CA LEU A 127 -3.40 -11.04 2.08
C LEU A 127 -2.03 -10.52 1.61
N GLU A 128 -0.98 -11.35 1.60
CA GLU A 128 0.35 -10.92 1.15
C GLU A 128 0.33 -10.50 -0.32
N GLU A 129 -0.21 -11.36 -1.19
CA GLU A 129 -0.35 -11.09 -2.63
C GLU A 129 -1.26 -9.89 -2.87
N ASP A 130 -2.44 -9.86 -2.23
CA ASP A 130 -3.36 -8.73 -2.29
C ASP A 130 -2.68 -7.40 -1.90
N THR A 131 -1.82 -7.43 -0.88
CA THR A 131 -1.11 -6.23 -0.41
C THR A 131 -0.06 -5.77 -1.43
N ILE A 132 0.66 -6.69 -2.06
CA ILE A 132 1.66 -6.36 -3.08
C ILE A 132 0.99 -5.76 -4.33
N GLU A 133 -0.16 -6.30 -4.75
CA GLU A 133 -0.94 -5.73 -5.85
C GLU A 133 -1.44 -4.32 -5.54
N GLU A 134 -1.95 -4.08 -4.31
CA GLU A 134 -2.36 -2.74 -3.89
C GLU A 134 -1.18 -1.76 -3.83
N LEU A 135 0.01 -2.21 -3.43
CA LEU A 135 1.22 -1.37 -3.49
C LEU A 135 1.58 -1.01 -4.94
N LYS A 136 1.48 -1.95 -5.89
CA LYS A 136 1.67 -1.66 -7.32
C LYS A 136 0.69 -0.59 -7.80
N VAL A 137 -0.60 -0.74 -7.48
CA VAL A 137 -1.63 0.24 -7.83
C VAL A 137 -1.30 1.61 -7.24
N LEU A 138 -0.88 1.66 -5.97
CA LEU A 138 -0.47 2.88 -5.31
C LEU A 138 0.70 3.55 -6.03
N LEU A 139 1.74 2.81 -6.40
CA LEU A 139 2.91 3.37 -7.09
C LEU A 139 2.60 3.86 -8.50
N CYS A 140 1.71 3.17 -9.23
CA CYS A 140 1.24 3.62 -10.54
C CYS A 140 0.46 4.93 -10.42
N ASN A 141 -0.47 5.02 -9.45
CA ASN A 141 -1.23 6.24 -9.20
C ASN A 141 -0.32 7.39 -8.78
N PHE A 142 0.60 7.15 -7.83
CA PHE A 142 1.59 8.13 -7.40
C PHE A 142 2.42 8.64 -8.58
N ALA A 143 2.91 7.75 -9.44
CA ALA A 143 3.67 8.16 -10.62
C ALA A 143 2.85 8.97 -11.62
N SER A 144 1.55 8.70 -11.76
CA SER A 144 0.68 9.44 -12.67
C SER A 144 0.42 10.90 -12.25
N GLU A 145 0.79 11.30 -11.03
CA GLU A 145 0.63 12.68 -10.55
C GLU A 145 1.68 13.64 -11.12
N PHE A 146 2.75 13.12 -11.72
CA PHE A 146 3.87 13.92 -12.21
C PHE A 146 3.89 13.99 -13.73
N ASP A 147 4.35 15.12 -14.26
CA ASP A 147 4.79 15.21 -15.65
C ASP A 147 6.31 15.08 -15.71
N LEU A 148 6.82 13.85 -15.92
CA LEU A 148 8.25 13.60 -16.05
C LEU A 148 8.75 13.74 -17.50
N SER A 149 7.96 14.32 -18.41
CA SER A 149 8.40 14.58 -19.79
C SER A 149 9.53 15.63 -19.84
N VAL A 150 9.58 16.51 -18.84
CA VAL A 150 10.64 17.48 -18.63
C VAL A 150 11.07 17.40 -17.18
N ILE A 151 12.25 16.83 -16.94
CA ILE A 151 12.86 16.81 -15.60
C ILE A 151 13.75 18.05 -15.47
N ASP A 152 13.45 18.89 -14.49
CA ASP A 152 14.21 20.08 -14.15
C ASP A 152 14.63 20.10 -12.67
N GLU A 153 15.20 21.22 -12.21
CA GLU A 153 15.69 21.37 -10.84
C GLU A 153 14.58 21.33 -9.77
N PHE A 154 13.31 21.54 -10.14
CA PHE A 154 12.17 21.54 -9.24
C PHE A 154 11.47 20.18 -9.15
N THR A 155 11.67 19.29 -10.13
CA THR A 155 11.00 17.97 -10.16
C THR A 155 11.25 17.17 -8.87
N SER A 156 12.48 17.18 -8.35
CA SER A 156 12.80 16.49 -7.09
C SER A 156 12.09 17.10 -5.88
N GLU A 157 11.95 18.43 -5.84
CA GLU A 157 11.24 19.13 -4.76
C GLU A 157 9.75 18.79 -4.81
N GLU A 158 9.14 18.84 -5.99
CA GLU A 158 7.74 18.47 -6.23
C GLU A 158 7.45 17.02 -5.79
N ILE A 159 8.33 16.07 -6.15
CA ILE A 159 8.20 14.68 -5.72
C ILE A 159 8.18 14.57 -4.20
N VAL A 160 9.08 15.26 -3.49
CA VAL A 160 9.14 15.22 -2.03
C VAL A 160 7.88 15.86 -1.42
N GLU A 161 7.37 16.95 -1.98
CA GLU A 161 6.13 17.59 -1.53
C GLU A 161 4.92 16.64 -1.67
N VAL A 162 4.79 15.96 -2.80
CA VAL A 162 3.72 14.98 -3.01
C VAL A 162 3.86 13.78 -2.09
N ILE A 163 5.10 13.31 -1.83
CA ILE A 163 5.34 12.27 -0.80
C ILE A 163 4.85 12.74 0.57
N ASP A 164 5.11 13.99 0.95
CA ASP A 164 4.63 14.56 2.21
C ASP A 164 3.10 14.63 2.27
N ILE A 165 2.44 14.90 1.14
CA ILE A 165 0.96 14.86 1.01
C ILE A 165 0.43 13.43 1.18
N TYR A 166 1.05 12.42 0.56
CA TYR A 166 0.66 11.01 0.72
C TYR A 166 0.85 10.51 2.15
N CYS A 167 1.94 10.93 2.80
CA CYS A 167 2.32 10.48 4.13
C CYS A 167 1.63 11.25 5.26
N SER A 168 0.98 12.37 4.95
CA SER A 168 0.26 13.15 5.96
C SER A 168 -1.08 12.49 6.32
N SER A 169 -1.40 12.51 7.61
CA SER A 169 -2.58 11.86 8.19
C SER A 169 -3.93 12.42 7.68
N SER A 170 -3.91 13.44 6.83
CA SER A 170 -5.05 14.24 6.40
C SER A 170 -5.77 13.69 5.17
N ASN A 171 -5.12 12.88 4.32
CA ASN A 171 -5.75 12.31 3.13
C ASN A 171 -6.53 11.04 3.48
N ASN A 172 -7.76 11.24 3.95
CA ASN A 172 -8.77 10.20 4.10
C ASN A 172 -9.42 9.90 2.75
N PHE A 173 -8.78 9.06 1.93
CA PHE A 173 -9.53 8.21 1.01
C PHE A 173 -9.70 6.83 1.66
N VAL A 174 -10.52 6.79 2.71
CA VAL A 174 -11.18 5.54 3.15
C VAL A 174 -12.60 5.93 3.56
N PRO A 175 -13.65 5.29 3.02
CA PRO A 175 -14.99 5.45 3.56
C PRO A 175 -14.98 4.93 4.99
N VAL A 176 -15.25 5.83 5.93
CA VAL A 176 -15.49 5.47 7.33
C VAL A 176 -16.85 4.79 7.40
N LEU A 177 -16.86 3.48 7.66
CA LEU A 177 -17.92 2.81 8.41
C LEU A 177 -17.28 1.87 9.43
#